data_AF-A0A2S9MR37-F1
#
_entry.id   AF-A0A2S9MR37-F1
#
_cell.length_a   1.000
_cell.length_b   1.000
_cell.length_c   1.000
_cell.angle_alpha   90.00
_cell.angle_beta   90.00
_cell.angle_gamma   90.00
#
_symmetry.space_group_name_H-M   'P 1'
#
loop_
_entity.id
_entity.type
_entity.pdbx_description
1 polymer ?
#
loop_
_entity_poly.entity_id
_entity_poly.type
_entity_poly.pdbx_seq_one_letter_code
_entity_poly.pdbx_strand_id
1 'polypeptide(L)'
;MGYLPRTPPRFYKYTWQIWTPDCELEGREFLRYAPRMSTATFIARYEEMSNAGLPGWIYRHDRPREGPGTPFDRNHPKWKTVEFAPPWDDDPDPVWNGHK
;
A
#
# COMPACT_ATOMS: atom_id res chain seq x y z
N MET A 1 14.86 -7.17 -2.44
CA MET A 1 13.87 -6.72 -1.44
C MET A 1 14.10 -5.27 -1.03
N GLY A 2 13.78 -4.29 -1.88
CA GLY A 2 14.05 -2.86 -1.60
C GLY A 2 12.82 -1.98 -1.34
N TYR A 3 11.61 -2.50 -1.59
CA TYR A 3 10.40 -1.67 -1.60
C TYR A 3 9.74 -1.52 -0.23
N LEU A 4 9.93 -2.47 0.68
CA LEU A 4 9.25 -2.45 1.97
C LEU A 4 9.71 -1.27 2.84
N PRO A 5 8.77 -0.49 3.39
CA PRO A 5 9.09 0.57 4.34
C PRO A 5 9.62 0.01 5.66
N ARG A 6 10.56 0.73 6.28
CA ARG A 6 11.09 0.37 7.61
C ARG A 6 10.21 0.84 8.78
N THR A 7 9.23 1.70 8.52
CA THR A 7 8.34 2.23 9.55
C THR A 7 7.45 1.10 10.10
N PRO A 8 7.17 1.07 11.42
CA PRO A 8 6.44 -0.03 12.04
C PRO A 8 5.15 -0.40 11.29
N PRO A 9 4.99 -1.65 10.83
CA PRO A 9 3.80 -2.09 10.08
C PRO A 9 2.49 -1.97 10.85
N ARG A 10 2.59 -1.94 12.20
CA ARG A 10 1.46 -1.66 13.09
C ARG A 10 0.99 -0.20 13.05
N PHE A 11 1.81 0.73 12.56
CA PHE A 11 1.44 2.14 12.46
C PHE A 11 0.90 2.50 11.08
N TYR A 12 1.43 1.92 10.01
CA TYR A 12 0.98 2.24 8.66
C TYR A 12 0.56 0.99 7.89
N LYS A 13 -0.51 1.14 7.14
CA LYS A 13 -0.89 0.26 6.05
C LYS A 13 -0.19 0.74 4.78
N TYR A 14 0.40 -0.20 4.04
CA TYR A 14 0.94 0.07 2.72
C TYR A 14 0.09 -0.63 1.69
N THR A 15 -0.37 0.13 0.71
CA THR A 15 -1.04 -0.40 -0.47
C THR A 15 -0.30 0.06 -1.71
N TRP A 16 -0.43 -0.72 -2.78
CA TRP A 16 0.47 -0.63 -3.92
C TRP A 16 -0.31 -0.59 -5.22
N GLN A 17 0.25 0.06 -6.22
CA GLN A 17 -0.21 -0.04 -7.60
C GLN A 17 1.01 -0.28 -8.48
N ILE A 18 0.83 -1.03 -9.56
CA ILE A 18 1.85 -1.19 -10.60
C ILE A 18 1.20 -0.73 -11.90
N TRP A 19 1.71 0.35 -12.48
CA TRP A 19 1.36 0.75 -13.83
C TRP A 19 2.18 -0.05 -14.82
N THR A 20 1.56 -0.51 -15.90
CA THR A 20 2.21 -1.24 -16.99
C THR A 20 1.82 -0.63 -18.34
N PRO A 21 2.61 -0.83 -19.41
CA PRO A 21 2.31 -0.22 -20.73
C PRO A 21 0.97 -0.61 -21.36
N ASP A 22 0.37 -1.72 -20.93
CA ASP A 22 -0.95 -2.21 -21.33
C ASP A 22 -2.09 -1.65 -20.47
N CYS A 23 -1.79 -0.83 -19.45
CA CYS A 23 -2.81 -0.20 -18.62
C CYS A 23 -3.50 0.95 -19.37
N GLU A 24 -4.83 0.87 -19.49
CA GLU A 24 -5.63 1.91 -20.15
C GLU A 24 -5.65 3.25 -19.39
N LEU A 25 -5.38 3.22 -18.09
CA LEU A 25 -5.36 4.41 -17.25
C LEU A 25 -3.97 5.03 -17.22
N GLU A 26 -3.90 6.34 -17.43
CA GLU A 26 -2.64 7.09 -17.37
C GLU A 26 -2.64 8.18 -16.29
N GLY A 27 -1.43 8.59 -15.89
CA GLY A 27 -1.20 9.76 -15.04
C GLY A 27 -2.05 9.77 -13.77
N ARG A 28 -2.83 10.84 -13.59
CA ARG A 28 -3.66 11.04 -12.38
C ARG A 28 -4.84 10.08 -12.31
N GLU A 29 -5.35 9.63 -13.45
CA GLU A 29 -6.50 8.73 -13.48
C GLU A 29 -6.11 7.34 -12.97
N PHE A 30 -4.93 6.86 -13.36
CA PHE A 30 -4.35 5.64 -12.78
C PHE A 30 -4.22 5.73 -11.26
N LEU A 31 -3.58 6.80 -10.77
CA LEU A 31 -3.34 6.97 -9.32
C LEU A 31 -4.64 7.09 -8.51
N ARG A 32 -5.73 7.53 -9.15
CA ARG A 32 -7.03 7.73 -8.50
C ARG A 32 -7.95 6.51 -8.59
N TYR A 33 -7.97 5.82 -9.72
CA TYR A 33 -8.99 4.84 -10.04
C TYR A 33 -8.47 3.41 -10.19
N ALA A 34 -7.18 3.21 -10.47
CA ALA A 34 -6.65 1.85 -10.55
C ALA A 34 -6.72 1.17 -9.17
N PRO A 35 -7.04 -0.14 -9.11
CA PRO A 35 -7.16 -0.84 -7.85
C PRO A 35 -5.83 -0.85 -7.09
N ARG A 36 -5.91 -0.71 -5.77
CA ARG A 36 -4.76 -0.82 -4.87
C ARG A 36 -4.65 -2.24 -4.35
N MET A 37 -3.42 -2.77 -4.34
CA MET A 37 -3.08 -4.10 -3.86
C MET A 37 -2.57 -4.06 -2.42
N SER A 38 -2.85 -5.13 -1.67
CA SER A 38 -2.16 -5.43 -0.41
C SER A 38 -0.67 -5.70 -0.65
N THR A 39 0.14 -5.69 0.41
CA THR A 39 1.58 -5.94 0.26
C THR A 39 1.86 -7.34 -0.27
N ALA A 40 1.14 -8.35 0.20
CA ALA A 40 1.28 -9.73 -0.29
C ALA A 40 0.93 -9.85 -1.79
N THR A 41 -0.19 -9.25 -2.20
CA THR A 41 -0.65 -9.28 -3.60
C THR A 41 0.34 -8.56 -4.51
N PHE A 42 0.86 -7.41 -4.06
CA PHE A 42 1.88 -6.66 -4.77
C PHE A 42 3.15 -7.47 -5.00
N ILE A 43 3.66 -8.15 -3.97
CA ILE A 43 4.88 -8.95 -4.12
C ILE A 43 4.67 -10.09 -5.10
N ALA A 44 3.56 -10.83 -4.99
CA ALA A 44 3.25 -11.89 -5.94
C ALA A 44 3.22 -11.37 -7.39
N ARG A 45 2.51 -10.26 -7.62
CA ARG A 45 2.45 -9.63 -8.95
C ARG A 45 3.80 -9.13 -9.44
N TYR A 46 4.60 -8.54 -8.55
CA TYR A 46 5.95 -8.06 -8.86
C TYR A 46 6.88 -9.22 -9.25
N GLU A 47 6.84 -10.35 -8.53
CA GLU A 47 7.63 -11.55 -8.83
C GLU A 47 7.24 -12.14 -10.19
N GLU A 48 5.95 -12.23 -10.49
CA GLU A 48 5.47 -12.64 -11.82
C GLU A 48 6.03 -11.75 -12.94
N MET A 49 5.90 -10.42 -12.79
CA MET A 49 6.38 -9.47 -13.78
C MET A 49 7.90 -9.50 -13.93
N SER A 50 8.63 -9.61 -12.81
CA SER A 50 10.08 -9.69 -12.80
C SER A 50 10.56 -10.96 -13.51
N ASN A 51 9.92 -12.10 -13.27
CA ASN A 51 10.25 -13.36 -13.92
C ASN A 51 9.95 -13.33 -15.43
N ALA A 52 8.92 -12.59 -15.84
CA ALA A 52 8.55 -12.39 -17.24
C ALA A 52 9.34 -11.26 -17.94
N GLY A 53 10.20 -10.52 -17.22
CA GLY A 53 10.93 -9.37 -17.78
C GLY A 53 10.03 -8.20 -18.18
N LEU A 54 8.86 -8.06 -17.55
CA LEU A 54 7.88 -7.04 -17.91
C LEU A 54 8.18 -5.70 -17.20
N PRO A 55 8.13 -4.57 -17.93
CA PRO A 55 8.33 -3.26 -17.33
C PRO A 55 7.10 -2.80 -16.53
N GLY A 56 7.32 -1.90 -15.57
CA GLY A 56 6.24 -1.22 -14.87
C GLY A 56 6.74 -0.17 -13.88
N TRP A 57 5.85 0.75 -13.50
CA TRP A 57 6.11 1.74 -12.46
C TRP A 57 5.33 1.41 -11.20
N ILE A 58 6.05 1.37 -10.08
CA ILE A 58 5.51 0.97 -8.78
C ILE A 58 5.18 2.23 -7.98
N TYR A 59 3.95 2.30 -7.47
CA TYR A 59 3.46 3.38 -6.63
C TYR A 59 3.02 2.83 -5.28
N ARG A 60 3.43 3.52 -4.21
CA ARG A 60 3.09 3.17 -2.83
C ARG A 60 2.18 4.23 -2.23
N HIS A 61 1.19 3.77 -1.48
CA HIS A 61 0.25 4.61 -0.73
C HIS A 61 0.29 4.22 0.74
N ASP A 62 0.64 5.19 1.58
CA ASP A 62 0.83 5.01 3.01
C ASP A 62 -0.40 5.55 3.74
N ARG A 63 -1.13 4.69 4.47
CA ARG A 63 -2.27 5.11 5.29
C ARG A 63 -1.98 4.84 6.76
N PRO A 64 -2.09 5.82 7.67
CA PRO A 64 -1.98 5.56 9.09
C PRO A 64 -3.07 4.58 9.53
N ARG A 65 -2.75 3.67 10.44
CA ARG A 65 -3.70 2.71 11.00
C ARG A 65 -4.45 3.32 12.18
N GLU A 66 -5.69 2.90 12.35
CA GLU A 66 -6.45 3.11 13.57
C GLU A 66 -5.97 2.17 14.69
N GLY A 67 -6.48 2.41 15.89
CA GLY A 67 -6.32 1.50 17.02
C GLY A 67 -5.37 2.00 18.12
N PRO A 68 -5.47 1.38 19.30
CA PRO A 68 -4.65 1.74 20.45
C PRO A 68 -3.16 1.47 20.16
N GLY A 69 -2.29 2.38 20.63
CA GLY A 69 -0.84 2.25 20.48
C GLY A 69 -0.27 2.79 19.16
N THR A 70 -1.11 3.32 18.27
CA THR A 70 -0.61 4.15 17.15
C THR A 70 -0.32 5.58 17.64
N PRO A 71 0.69 6.27 17.09
CA PRO A 71 1.08 7.60 17.55
C PRO A 71 0.23 8.73 16.93
N PHE A 72 -0.89 8.42 16.28
CA PHE A 72 -1.66 9.39 15.49
C PHE A 72 -2.83 9.97 16.29
N ASP A 73 -2.71 11.24 16.67
CA ASP A 73 -3.83 12.00 17.21
C ASP A 73 -4.83 12.38 16.12
N ARG A 74 -6.03 11.79 16.11
CA ARG A 74 -7.06 12.07 15.09
C ARG A 74 -7.55 13.53 15.06
N ASN A 75 -7.37 14.28 16.16
CA ASN A 75 -7.78 15.68 16.20
C ASN A 75 -6.77 16.62 15.52
N HIS A 76 -5.54 16.15 15.28
CA HIS A 76 -4.51 16.97 14.66
C HIS A 76 -4.89 17.32 13.20
N PRO A 77 -4.79 18.60 12.77
CA PRO A 77 -5.26 19.06 11.46
C PRO A 77 -4.74 18.26 10.26
N LYS A 78 -3.51 17.74 10.36
CA LYS A 78 -2.87 16.85 9.36
C LYS A 78 -3.75 15.68 8.93
N TRP A 79 -4.56 15.12 9.84
CA TRP A 79 -5.27 13.87 9.62
C TRP A 79 -6.74 14.05 9.22
N LYS A 80 -7.24 15.30 9.17
CA LYS A 80 -8.66 15.59 8.89
C LYS A 80 -9.13 15.12 7.52
N THR A 81 -8.24 15.05 6.53
CA THR A 81 -8.53 14.62 5.16
C THR A 81 -7.91 13.26 4.81
N VAL A 82 -7.28 12.60 5.79
CA VAL A 82 -6.60 11.31 5.59
C VAL A 82 -7.54 10.19 6.01
N GLU A 83 -7.77 9.28 5.08
CA GLU A 83 -8.43 8.01 5.35
C GLU A 83 -7.45 7.08 6.09
N PHE A 84 -7.85 6.62 7.26
CA PHE A 84 -7.06 5.68 8.04
C PHE A 84 -7.37 4.26 7.60
N ALA A 85 -6.39 3.38 7.72
CA ALA A 85 -6.58 1.95 7.53
C ALA A 85 -7.05 1.28 8.83
N PRO A 86 -7.69 0.11 8.76
CA PRO A 86 -8.06 -0.66 9.95
C PRO A 86 -6.86 -0.92 10.88
N PRO A 87 -7.13 -1.16 12.18
CA PRO A 87 -6.12 -1.67 13.10
C PRO A 87 -5.44 -2.92 12.55
N TRP A 88 -4.20 -3.14 12.94
CA TRP A 88 -3.40 -4.27 12.43
C TRP A 88 -4.09 -5.62 12.62
N ASP A 89 -4.66 -5.85 13.79
CA ASP A 89 -5.24 -7.15 14.14
C ASP A 89 -6.56 -7.41 13.39
N ASP A 90 -7.29 -6.35 13.01
CA ASP A 90 -8.54 -6.41 12.25
C ASP A 90 -8.35 -6.33 10.72
N ASP A 91 -7.14 -6.04 10.25
CA ASP A 91 -6.83 -5.98 8.82
C ASP A 91 -6.85 -7.39 8.21
N PRO A 92 -7.73 -7.66 7.22
CA PRO A 92 -7.92 -8.99 6.64
C PRO A 92 -6.81 -9.38 5.66
N ASP A 93 -5.95 -8.43 5.26
CA ASP A 93 -4.91 -8.72 4.29
C ASP A 93 -3.89 -9.72 4.86
N PRO A 94 -3.40 -10.66 4.04
CA PRO A 94 -2.44 -11.67 4.47
C PRO A 94 -1.10 -11.01 4.83
N VAL A 95 -0.46 -11.54 5.87
CA VAL A 95 0.85 -11.08 6.32
C VAL A 95 1.92 -11.55 5.33
N TRP A 96 2.72 -10.60 4.83
CA TRP A 96 3.93 -10.86 4.08
C TRP A 96 5.12 -10.10 4.69
N ASN A 97 6.14 -10.84 5.12
CA ASN A 97 7.35 -10.29 5.76
C ASN A 97 7.06 -9.25 6.87
N GLY A 98 6.05 -9.51 7.70
CA GLY A 98 5.66 -8.60 8.79
C GLY A 98 4.78 -7.41 8.37
N HIS A 99 4.32 -7.35 7.13
CA HIS A 99 3.37 -6.35 6.63
C HIS A 99 2.04 -7.00 6.23
N LYS A 100 0.94 -6.43 6.67
CA LYS A 100 -0.39 -6.62 6.08
C LYS A 100 -0.61 -5.48 5.11
#